data_AF-A0A438CP82-F1
#
_entry.id   AF-A0A438CP82-F1
#
_cell.length_a   1.000
_cell.length_b   1.000
_cell.length_c   1.000
_cell.angle_alpha   90.00
_cell.angle_beta   90.00
_cell.angle_gamma   90.00
#
_symmetry.space_group_name_H-M   'P 1'
#
loop_
_entity.id
_entity.type
_entity.pdbx_description
1 polymer ?
#
loop_
_entity_poly.entity_id
_entity_poly.type
_entity_poly.pdbx_seq_one_letter_code
_entity_poly.pdbx_strand_id
1 'polypeptide(L)'
;MPDHYYMVAKIYSIAPAAQNFYDNTTTTAIVQYRGYYTPSSPPSLPHFPAYNDTNASVQVMAGLRSLAVAEHPSNVPLSLSTKLIYTVSVNLFLCPNNSCAGPNGMRFSGSINNISFQSPTIDILQAYYYNISGVYGDKFPSVPPLVFNFTPDYLPLEY
;
A
#
# COMPACT_ATOMS: atom_id res chain seq x y z
N MET A 1 9.98 -28.21 -23.28
CA MET A 1 10.92 -28.09 -24.42
C MET A 1 11.43 -26.66 -24.43
N PRO A 2 12.63 -26.37 -24.96
CA PRO A 2 13.07 -24.99 -25.15
C PRO A 2 12.00 -24.21 -25.92
N ASP A 3 11.55 -23.10 -25.34
CA ASP A 3 10.51 -22.25 -25.92
C ASP A 3 10.62 -20.81 -25.41
N HIS A 4 9.61 -19.97 -25.66
CA HIS A 4 9.41 -18.69 -25.01
C HIS A 4 8.08 -18.62 -24.25
N TYR A 5 8.12 -17.98 -23.09
CA TYR A 5 7.00 -17.93 -22.14
C TYR A 5 6.73 -16.49 -21.75
N TYR A 6 5.46 -16.13 -21.58
CA TYR A 6 5.14 -14.84 -20.97
C TYR A 6 5.44 -14.87 -19.46
N MET A 7 6.18 -13.87 -19.01
CA MET A 7 6.13 -13.39 -17.64
C MET A 7 5.09 -12.27 -17.59
N VAL A 8 4.22 -12.29 -16.58
CA VAL A 8 3.04 -11.42 -16.53
C VAL A 8 2.96 -10.75 -15.17
N ALA A 9 2.55 -9.48 -15.15
CA ALA A 9 2.14 -8.80 -13.93
C ALA A 9 0.82 -8.05 -14.16
N LYS A 10 -0.02 -8.09 -13.13
CA LYS A 10 -1.30 -7.39 -13.07
C LYS A 10 -1.52 -6.90 -11.65
N ILE A 11 -2.21 -5.78 -11.50
CA ILE A 11 -2.54 -5.22 -10.20
C ILE A 11 -3.53 -6.12 -9.44
N TYR A 12 -3.37 -6.18 -8.12
CA TYR A 12 -4.44 -6.62 -7.22
C TYR A 12 -5.15 -5.38 -6.65
N SER A 13 -6.46 -5.28 -6.82
CA SER A 13 -7.27 -4.18 -6.30
C SER A 13 -8.72 -4.60 -6.10
N ILE A 14 -9.26 -4.28 -4.93
CA ILE A 14 -10.70 -4.39 -4.59
C ILE A 14 -11.43 -3.04 -4.72
N ALA A 15 -10.74 -1.99 -5.18
CA ALA A 15 -11.37 -0.70 -5.41
C ALA A 15 -12.42 -0.82 -6.54
N PRO A 16 -13.54 -0.07 -6.48
CA PRO A 16 -14.56 -0.13 -7.51
C PRO A 16 -13.99 0.19 -8.90
N ALA A 17 -14.09 -0.77 -9.83
CA ALA A 17 -13.56 -0.61 -11.19
C ALA A 17 -14.22 0.54 -11.96
N ALA A 18 -15.47 0.88 -11.63
CA ALA A 18 -16.25 1.93 -12.29
C ALA A 18 -15.68 3.35 -12.12
N GLN A 19 -14.76 3.57 -11.19
CA GLN A 19 -14.21 4.89 -10.89
C GLN A 19 -12.78 5.11 -11.40
N ASN A 20 -12.25 4.20 -12.25
CA ASN A 20 -10.91 4.29 -12.86
C ASN A 20 -9.80 4.66 -11.86
N PHE A 21 -9.92 4.20 -10.60
CA PHE A 21 -8.96 4.51 -9.53
C PHE A 21 -7.57 3.92 -9.75
N TYR A 22 -7.47 2.94 -10.65
CA TYR A 22 -6.24 2.24 -10.93
C TYR A 22 -6.23 1.78 -12.39
N ASP A 23 -5.02 1.57 -12.90
CA ASP A 23 -4.81 0.93 -14.19
C ASP A 23 -4.98 -0.58 -14.06
N ASN A 24 -5.98 -1.15 -14.76
CA ASN A 24 -6.28 -2.59 -14.77
C ASN A 24 -5.65 -3.32 -15.98
N THR A 25 -4.72 -2.68 -16.68
CA THR A 25 -3.98 -3.32 -17.77
C THR A 25 -3.00 -4.37 -17.24
N THR A 26 -2.68 -5.31 -18.12
CA THR A 26 -1.71 -6.38 -17.86
C THR A 26 -0.40 -6.00 -18.54
N THR A 27 0.71 -6.08 -17.82
CA THR A 27 2.05 -5.93 -18.40
C THR A 27 2.70 -7.30 -18.61
N THR A 28 3.45 -7.46 -19.70
CA THR A 28 4.09 -8.71 -20.07
C THR A 28 5.57 -8.52 -20.42
N ALA A 29 6.35 -9.55 -20.14
CA ALA A 29 7.72 -9.73 -20.62
C ALA A 29 7.87 -11.15 -21.17
N ILE A 30 8.94 -11.42 -21.91
CA ILE A 30 9.18 -12.73 -22.51
C ILE A 30 10.43 -13.36 -21.87
N VAL A 31 10.26 -14.57 -21.32
CA VAL A 31 11.37 -15.45 -20.93
C VAL A 31 11.63 -16.38 -22.09
N GLN A 32 12.78 -16.23 -22.74
CA GLN A 32 13.14 -17.00 -23.93
C GLN A 32 14.35 -17.90 -23.66
N TYR A 33 14.21 -19.19 -23.94
CA TYR A 33 15.33 -20.11 -23.91
C TYR A 33 16.30 -19.81 -25.05
N ARG A 34 17.61 -19.91 -24.80
CA ARG A 34 18.61 -19.77 -25.87
C ARG A 34 18.87 -21.14 -26.50
N GLY A 35 18.90 -21.19 -27.83
CA GLY A 35 19.24 -22.41 -28.56
C GLY A 35 18.69 -22.43 -29.98
N TYR A 36 18.91 -23.55 -30.67
CA TYR A 36 18.37 -23.81 -32.01
C TYR A 36 17.05 -24.57 -31.89
N TYR A 37 15.94 -23.85 -31.96
CA TYR A 37 14.59 -24.40 -31.99
C TYR A 37 13.67 -23.39 -32.68
N THR A 38 12.49 -23.85 -33.11
CA THR A 38 11.44 -22.97 -33.63
C THR A 38 10.49 -22.62 -32.47
N PRO A 39 10.42 -21.35 -32.02
CA PRO A 39 9.57 -20.96 -30.89
C PRO A 39 8.07 -21.08 -31.21
N SER A 40 7.26 -21.45 -30.20
CA SER A 40 5.81 -21.57 -30.36
C SER A 40 5.15 -20.19 -30.35
N SER A 41 4.40 -19.81 -31.40
CA SER A 41 3.76 -18.48 -31.45
C SER A 41 2.23 -18.59 -31.47
N PRO A 42 1.50 -17.86 -30.59
CA PRO A 42 2.00 -16.91 -29.59
C PRO A 42 2.60 -17.61 -28.35
N PRO A 43 3.47 -16.95 -27.56
CA PRO A 43 3.97 -17.50 -26.29
C PRO A 43 2.82 -17.88 -25.36
N SER A 44 3.00 -18.95 -24.58
CA SER A 44 1.96 -19.39 -23.64
C SER A 44 1.81 -18.37 -22.50
N LEU A 45 0.57 -17.94 -22.24
CA LEU A 45 0.24 -17.10 -21.09
C LEU A 45 0.08 -17.99 -19.84
N PRO A 46 0.78 -17.69 -18.73
CA PRO A 46 0.58 -18.42 -17.49
C PRO A 46 -0.83 -18.17 -16.93
N HIS A 47 -1.34 -19.12 -16.15
CA HIS A 47 -2.50 -18.86 -15.32
C HIS A 47 -2.11 -17.93 -14.17
N PHE A 48 -2.87 -16.85 -13.97
CA PHE A 48 -2.69 -15.94 -12.83
C PHE A 48 -4.06 -15.52 -12.26
N PRO A 49 -4.13 -15.16 -10.97
CA PRO A 49 -5.40 -14.84 -10.31
C PRO A 49 -6.14 -13.65 -10.94
N ALA A 50 -7.44 -13.56 -10.67
CA ALA A 50 -8.20 -12.36 -11.00
C ALA A 50 -7.66 -11.16 -10.21
N TYR A 51 -7.82 -9.95 -10.76
CA TYR A 51 -7.29 -8.71 -10.15
C TYR A 51 -7.90 -8.43 -8.76
N ASN A 52 -9.04 -9.01 -8.43
CA ASN A 52 -9.73 -8.85 -7.14
C ASN A 52 -9.72 -10.12 -6.28
N ASP A 53 -8.86 -11.09 -6.59
CA ASP A 53 -8.73 -12.33 -5.83
C ASP A 53 -7.96 -12.11 -4.52
N THR A 54 -8.69 -11.71 -3.47
CA THR A 54 -8.13 -11.49 -2.13
C THR A 54 -7.54 -12.76 -1.54
N ASN A 55 -8.12 -13.93 -1.83
CA ASN A 55 -7.64 -15.19 -1.28
C ASN A 55 -6.25 -15.54 -1.85
N ALA A 56 -6.05 -15.38 -3.16
CA ALA A 56 -4.74 -15.58 -3.77
C ALA A 56 -3.68 -14.62 -3.20
N SER A 57 -4.04 -13.34 -3.00
CA SER A 57 -3.14 -12.34 -2.39
C SER A 57 -2.74 -12.74 -0.96
N VAL A 58 -3.71 -13.10 -0.12
CA VAL A 58 -3.48 -13.52 1.27
C VAL A 58 -2.61 -14.79 1.33
N GLN A 59 -2.83 -15.76 0.44
CA GLN A 59 -2.03 -16.99 0.40
C GLN A 59 -0.55 -16.72 0.14
N VAL A 60 -0.23 -15.81 -0.79
CA VAL A 60 1.17 -15.40 -1.05
C VAL A 60 1.77 -14.71 0.17
N MET A 61 1.04 -13.76 0.77
CA MET A 61 1.51 -13.03 1.94
C MET A 61 1.72 -13.92 3.16
N ALA A 62 0.87 -14.94 3.35
CA ALA A 62 1.00 -15.92 4.43
C ALA A 62 2.26 -16.81 4.30
N GLY A 63 2.86 -16.90 3.11
CA GLY A 63 4.10 -17.63 2.86
C GLY A 63 5.37 -16.89 3.26
N LEU A 64 5.31 -15.57 3.52
CA LEU A 64 6.49 -14.75 3.81
C LEU A 64 7.10 -15.11 5.17
N ARG A 65 8.37 -15.55 5.17
CA ARG A 65 9.13 -15.91 6.37
C ARG A 65 10.61 -15.55 6.18
N SER A 66 11.27 -15.15 7.26
CA SER A 66 12.74 -15.01 7.25
C SER A 66 13.41 -16.37 7.05
N LEU A 67 14.56 -16.38 6.37
CA LEU A 67 15.34 -17.60 6.13
C LEU A 67 15.81 -18.27 7.44
N ALA A 68 16.28 -17.45 8.41
CA ALA A 68 16.58 -17.86 9.79
C ALA A 68 17.51 -19.09 9.93
N VAL A 69 18.62 -19.11 9.19
CA VAL A 69 19.70 -20.11 9.31
C VAL A 69 20.91 -19.56 10.06
N ALA A 70 21.90 -20.39 10.38
CA ALA A 70 23.07 -19.97 11.17
C ALA A 70 23.86 -18.83 10.49
N GLU A 71 23.98 -18.86 9.17
CA GLU A 71 24.63 -17.83 8.35
C GLU A 71 23.76 -16.56 8.17
N HIS A 72 22.45 -16.66 8.43
CA HIS A 72 21.45 -15.59 8.29
C HIS A 72 20.48 -15.59 9.49
N PRO A 73 20.96 -15.31 10.71
CA PRO A 73 20.15 -15.42 11.91
C PRO A 73 19.05 -14.36 11.95
N SER A 74 17.91 -14.71 12.56
CA SER A 74 16.79 -13.81 12.78
C SER A 74 16.65 -13.51 14.28
N ASN A 75 16.88 -12.25 14.67
CA ASN A 75 16.83 -11.81 16.06
C ASN A 75 15.51 -11.07 16.33
N VAL A 76 14.44 -11.83 16.59
CA VAL A 76 13.12 -11.28 16.87
C VAL A 76 13.07 -10.72 18.31
N PRO A 77 12.70 -9.45 18.52
CA PRO A 77 12.52 -8.90 19.87
C PRO A 77 11.40 -9.63 20.62
N LEU A 78 11.71 -10.21 21.79
CA LEU A 78 10.76 -10.96 22.61
C LEU A 78 10.07 -10.12 23.70
N SER A 79 10.67 -8.98 24.06
CA SER A 79 10.13 -8.05 25.04
C SER A 79 9.60 -6.80 24.34
N LEU A 80 8.32 -6.50 24.56
CA LEU A 80 7.66 -5.30 24.01
C LEU A 80 7.75 -4.16 25.02
N SER A 81 8.34 -3.03 24.63
CA SER A 81 8.43 -1.81 25.47
C SER A 81 7.29 -0.82 25.22
N THR A 82 6.73 -0.80 24.01
CA THR A 82 5.73 0.20 23.60
C THR A 82 4.73 -0.43 22.63
N LYS A 83 3.44 -0.26 22.93
CA LYS A 83 2.35 -0.70 22.06
C LYS A 83 1.89 0.46 21.20
N LEU A 84 1.89 0.26 19.89
CA LEU A 84 1.43 1.24 18.90
C LEU A 84 0.26 0.64 18.13
N ILE A 85 -0.83 1.39 18.03
CA ILE A 85 -2.01 1.07 17.22
C ILE A 85 -2.23 2.27 16.30
N TYR A 86 -2.21 2.01 15.00
CA TYR A 86 -2.34 3.03 13.97
C TYR A 86 -3.56 2.75 13.10
N THR A 87 -4.49 3.70 13.05
CA THR A 87 -5.57 3.69 12.05
C THR A 87 -5.08 4.42 10.81
N VAL A 88 -5.01 3.72 9.69
CA VAL A 88 -4.66 4.30 8.39
C VAL A 88 -5.95 4.57 7.62
N SER A 89 -6.12 5.78 7.12
CA SER A 89 -7.38 6.19 6.52
C SER A 89 -7.19 7.11 5.32
N VAL A 90 -8.13 7.01 4.37
CA VAL A 90 -8.36 8.05 3.36
C VAL A 90 -9.42 9.00 3.94
N ASN A 91 -9.14 10.30 3.88
CA ASN A 91 -9.97 11.34 4.45
C ASN A 91 -10.28 12.41 3.40
N LEU A 92 -11.23 13.30 3.72
CA LEU A 92 -11.57 14.45 2.89
C LEU A 92 -11.34 15.75 3.68
N PHE A 93 -10.79 16.76 3.01
CA PHE A 93 -10.73 18.13 3.51
C PHE A 93 -11.60 19.05 2.66
N LEU A 94 -12.24 20.02 3.31
CA LEU A 94 -12.96 21.07 2.63
C LEU A 94 -12.00 21.91 1.79
N CYS A 95 -12.45 22.24 0.58
CA CYS A 95 -11.80 23.24 -0.26
C CYS A 95 -12.61 24.52 -0.24
N PRO A 96 -11.97 25.70 -0.36
CA PRO A 96 -12.68 26.96 -0.52
C PRO A 96 -13.69 26.86 -1.68
N ASN A 97 -14.94 27.22 -1.41
CA ASN A 97 -16.04 27.21 -2.38
C ASN A 97 -16.26 25.85 -3.09
N ASN A 98 -15.97 24.72 -2.43
CA ASN A 98 -16.16 23.38 -3.01
C ASN A 98 -15.46 23.19 -4.37
N SER A 99 -14.30 23.84 -4.54
CA SER A 99 -13.59 23.96 -5.82
C SER A 99 -12.77 22.72 -6.22
N CYS A 100 -12.69 21.70 -5.37
CA CYS A 100 -11.85 20.54 -5.62
C CYS A 100 -12.59 19.42 -6.36
N ALA A 101 -11.83 18.55 -7.03
CA ALA A 101 -12.39 17.48 -7.86
C ALA A 101 -12.83 16.23 -7.08
N GLY A 102 -12.66 16.20 -5.75
CA GLY A 102 -13.11 15.08 -4.93
C GLY A 102 -14.61 15.12 -4.66
N PRO A 103 -15.13 14.11 -3.94
CA PRO A 103 -16.53 14.03 -3.56
C PRO A 103 -17.01 15.32 -2.90
N ASN A 104 -18.20 15.79 -3.26
CA ASN A 104 -18.81 17.01 -2.71
C ASN A 104 -17.94 18.28 -2.83
N GLY A 105 -17.03 18.33 -3.82
CA GLY A 105 -16.14 19.48 -4.02
C GLY A 105 -14.98 19.55 -3.02
N MET A 106 -14.73 18.47 -2.29
CA MET A 106 -13.66 18.33 -1.29
C MET A 106 -12.37 17.81 -1.94
N ARG A 107 -11.26 17.82 -1.19
CA ARG A 107 -9.99 17.17 -1.61
C ARG A 107 -9.71 15.93 -0.78
N PHE A 108 -9.12 14.92 -1.41
CA PHE A 108 -8.62 13.74 -0.72
C PHE A 108 -7.39 14.05 0.13
N SER A 109 -7.21 13.26 1.19
CA SER A 109 -6.02 13.23 2.03
C SER A 109 -5.85 11.83 2.63
N GLY A 110 -4.66 11.56 3.19
CA GLY A 110 -4.41 10.39 4.01
C GLY A 110 -4.12 10.80 5.44
N SER A 111 -4.46 9.95 6.41
CA SER A 111 -4.09 10.15 7.81
C SER A 111 -3.63 8.88 8.48
N ILE A 112 -2.84 9.06 9.54
CA ILE A 112 -2.54 8.02 10.53
C ILE A 112 -3.03 8.56 11.88
N ASN A 113 -3.85 7.80 12.60
CA ASN A 113 -4.47 8.23 13.86
C ASN A 113 -5.20 9.58 13.76
N ASN A 114 -5.88 9.82 12.63
CA ASN A 114 -6.60 11.05 12.33
C ASN A 114 -5.70 12.31 12.26
N ILE A 115 -4.41 12.13 11.97
CA ILE A 115 -3.47 13.22 11.70
C ILE A 115 -2.97 13.06 10.26
N SER A 116 -3.27 14.05 9.41
CA SER A 116 -2.73 14.14 8.06
C SER A 116 -1.37 14.84 8.09
N PHE A 117 -0.33 14.15 7.62
CA PHE A 117 1.02 14.70 7.58
C PHE A 117 1.12 15.83 6.55
N GLN A 118 1.52 17.01 6.99
CA GLN A 118 1.86 18.14 6.14
C GLN A 118 3.37 18.30 6.15
N SER A 119 4.00 18.27 4.97
CA SER A 119 5.45 18.44 4.87
C SER A 119 5.82 19.86 5.33
N PRO A 120 6.76 20.00 6.28
CA PRO A 120 7.26 21.30 6.70
C PRO A 120 8.15 21.94 5.62
N THR A 121 8.41 23.24 5.74
CA THR A 121 9.35 23.97 4.87
C THR A 121 10.82 23.79 5.27
N ILE A 122 11.06 23.40 6.52
CA ILE A 122 12.38 23.05 7.05
C ILE A 122 12.36 21.54 7.33
N ASP A 123 13.38 20.82 6.88
CA ASP A 123 13.47 19.38 7.10
C ASP A 123 13.42 19.04 8.59
N ILE A 124 12.68 18.00 8.95
CA ILE A 124 12.53 17.56 10.36
C ILE A 124 13.90 17.26 10.98
N LEU A 125 14.79 16.61 10.23
CA LEU A 125 16.14 16.28 10.71
C LEU A 125 16.97 17.55 10.98
N GLN A 126 16.87 18.56 10.11
CA GLN A 126 17.54 19.84 10.29
C GLN A 126 16.99 20.57 11.52
N ALA A 127 15.67 20.63 11.66
CA ALA A 127 15.02 21.27 12.79
C ALA A 127 15.37 20.59 14.12
N TYR A 128 15.43 19.25 14.14
CA TYR A 128 15.87 18.49 15.29
C TYR A 128 17.32 18.79 15.67
N TYR A 129 18.25 18.73 14.71
CA TYR A 129 19.68 18.90 14.96
C TYR A 129 20.04 20.30 15.44
N TYR A 130 19.43 21.34 14.85
CA TYR A 130 19.67 22.74 15.21
C TYR A 130 18.68 23.30 16.24
N ASN A 131 17.84 22.44 16.84
CA ASN A 131 16.83 22.82 17.83
C ASN A 131 15.90 23.98 17.38
N ILE A 132 15.45 23.93 16.13
CA ILE A 132 14.56 24.93 15.53
C ILE A 132 13.12 24.64 15.98
N SER A 133 12.56 25.55 16.77
CA SER A 133 11.18 25.44 17.26
C SER A 133 10.13 25.69 16.18
N GLY A 134 8.96 25.06 16.31
CA GLY A 134 7.78 25.34 15.48
C GLY A 134 7.71 24.58 14.15
N VAL A 135 8.63 23.65 13.89
CA VAL A 135 8.68 22.87 12.64
C VAL A 135 7.88 21.58 12.71
N TYR A 136 7.94 20.86 13.84
CA TYR A 136 7.23 19.60 14.05
C TYR A 136 6.74 19.48 15.50
N GLY A 137 5.73 18.64 15.72
CA GLY A 137 5.32 18.20 17.06
C GLY A 137 5.92 16.83 17.39
N ASP A 138 6.22 16.59 18.66
CA ASP A 138 6.86 15.36 19.16
C ASP A 138 5.89 14.42 19.90
N LYS A 139 4.58 14.72 19.88
CA LYS A 139 3.53 13.99 20.59
C LYS A 139 2.58 13.23 19.65
N PHE A 140 3.12 12.55 18.65
CA PHE A 140 2.30 11.70 17.78
C PHE A 140 1.66 10.56 18.60
N PRO A 141 0.33 10.34 18.52
CA PRO A 141 -0.35 9.45 19.43
C PRO A 141 -0.03 7.98 19.13
N SER A 142 0.19 7.19 20.19
CA SER A 142 0.46 5.76 20.11
C SER A 142 -0.78 4.91 19.81
N VAL A 143 -1.99 5.46 19.98
CA VAL A 143 -3.28 4.82 19.72
C VAL A 143 -4.22 5.81 19.04
N PRO A 144 -5.22 5.37 18.27
CA PRO A 144 -6.17 6.28 17.65
C PRO A 144 -6.93 7.09 18.70
N PRO A 145 -7.15 8.40 18.48
CA PRO A 145 -7.83 9.26 19.45
C PRO A 145 -9.32 8.92 19.63
N LEU A 146 -9.93 8.24 18.67
CA LEU A 146 -11.30 7.76 18.70
C LEU A 146 -11.33 6.27 18.35
N VAL A 147 -11.99 5.47 19.21
CA VAL A 147 -12.20 4.04 18.98
C VAL A 147 -13.61 3.84 18.42
N PHE A 148 -13.69 3.15 17.28
CA PHE A 148 -14.93 2.79 16.61
C PHE A 148 -14.73 1.44 15.91
N ASN A 149 -15.76 0.92 15.23
CA ASN A 149 -15.56 -0.23 14.34
C ASN A 149 -14.72 0.24 13.13
N PHE A 150 -13.41 -0.06 13.13
CA PHE A 150 -12.46 0.46 12.13
C PHE A 150 -12.61 -0.15 10.73
N THR A 151 -13.21 -1.34 10.62
CA THR A 151 -13.39 -2.07 9.35
C THR A 151 -14.86 -2.48 9.13
N PRO A 152 -15.84 -1.56 9.27
CA PRO A 152 -17.22 -1.88 9.04
C PRO A 152 -17.48 -2.00 7.54
N ASP A 153 -18.45 -2.83 7.14
CA ASP A 153 -18.83 -2.97 5.72
C ASP A 153 -19.37 -1.66 5.11
N TYR A 154 -19.96 -0.80 5.96
CA TYR A 154 -20.49 0.49 5.59
C TYR A 154 -19.90 1.58 6.48
N LEU A 155 -19.44 2.66 5.87
CA LEU A 155 -19.03 3.86 6.59
C LEU A 155 -20.28 4.49 7.24
N PRO A 156 -20.20 4.96 8.51
CA PRO A 156 -21.30 5.68 9.12
C PRO A 156 -21.65 6.93 8.29
N LEU A 157 -22.95 7.14 8.06
CA LEU A 157 -23.48 8.25 7.25
C LEU A 157 -23.46 9.60 7.97
N GLU A 158 -23.14 9.61 9.28
CA GLU A 158 -23.11 10.80 10.12
C GLU A 158 -21.81 10.86 10.93
N TYR A 159 -21.24 12.07 11.00
CA TYR A 159 -20.18 12.49 11.92
C TYR A 159 -20.70 13.61 12.80
#